data_AF-L1K472-F1
#
_entry.id   AF-L1K472-F1
#
_cell.length_a   1.000
_cell.length_b   1.000
_cell.length_c   1.000
_cell.angle_alpha   90.00
_cell.angle_beta   90.00
_cell.angle_gamma   90.00
#
_symmetry.space_group_name_H-M   'P 1'
#
loop_
_entity.id
_entity.type
_entity.pdbx_description
1 polymer ?
#
loop_
_entity_poly.entity_id
_entity_poly.type
_entity_poly.pdbx_seq_one_letter_code
_entity_poly.pdbx_strand_id
1 'polypeptide(L)'
;MSAARGDANLAEAAKALTTSRYIDAHNLLEEARFEYLKAGVTDRDELIKAIRKRIDDALNVMCSSSDAKPAQPSASQAAPQAGPPGMELSQRLRLAKQEGDDLINQASKALGNREFLKARSLAEKARASFQAAGSSVARERENIVGNLLSYIQVEEERVEANRRRKLKQQKQEEEVKQMAKRVEDALDSSLAFPTDGEQAKTEEPTIESSPKPDLCILVDNGSSRASSTKLLRSIAERLSKRTGVDVTAVSLAHADKTPAEELDGTPARVFSTFLREEVRDRDIKTILVLPLFLGPSKAVTKRIPDILQGVNDGIAWHWQNLLSRLIVPQEISEIKWFVAPPLCQDNRLVSLMETEVRRTIEENSLDKENPYIIRPSLTTSMITDDCVSQVHAASMERRPGPEYAFCDPLLIDCIPQVGGGDGDIVLSMAFLLPGTHAGEGGDIDEICEKALMESGSRRRVFKTRLMGESELLLDILHRQYEMGLPKLFPLRNKL
;
A
#
# COMPACT_ATOMS: atom_id res chain seq x y z
N MET A 1 -4.35 -23.07 23.65
CA MET A 1 -3.11 -23.89 23.59
C MET A 1 -2.16 -23.40 22.51
N SER A 2 -2.63 -23.09 21.30
CA SER A 2 -1.80 -22.64 20.16
C SER A 2 -1.03 -21.34 20.44
N ALA A 3 -1.67 -20.29 20.98
CA ALA A 3 -0.98 -19.04 21.38
C ALA A 3 0.13 -19.23 22.43
N ALA A 4 -0.08 -20.12 23.42
CA ALA A 4 0.92 -20.41 24.45
C ALA A 4 2.12 -21.20 23.92
N ARG A 5 1.92 -22.03 22.88
CA ARG A 5 3.02 -22.66 22.13
C ARG A 5 3.77 -21.64 21.28
N GLY A 6 3.07 -20.70 20.66
CA GLY A 6 3.67 -19.55 19.99
C GLY A 6 4.58 -18.74 20.93
N ASP A 7 4.11 -18.43 22.14
CA ASP A 7 4.89 -17.71 23.15
C ASP A 7 6.13 -18.49 23.62
N ALA A 8 6.02 -19.81 23.77
CA ALA A 8 7.15 -20.67 24.12
C ALA A 8 8.22 -20.71 23.02
N ASN A 9 7.81 -20.90 21.77
CA ASN A 9 8.71 -20.91 20.60
C ASN A 9 9.36 -19.55 20.38
N LEU A 10 8.63 -18.45 20.62
CA LEU A 10 9.16 -17.09 20.52
C LEU A 10 10.23 -16.82 21.59
N ALA A 11 10.01 -17.28 22.82
CA ALA A 11 10.99 -17.18 23.90
C ALA A 11 12.24 -18.03 23.62
N GLU A 12 12.06 -19.22 23.04
CA GLU A 12 13.18 -20.10 22.69
C GLU A 12 13.98 -19.58 21.49
N ALA A 13 13.32 -18.97 20.49
CA ALA A 13 13.97 -18.24 19.40
C ALA A 13 14.83 -17.08 19.92
N ALA A 14 14.32 -16.32 20.90
CA ALA A 14 15.08 -15.24 21.53
C ALA A 14 16.31 -15.76 22.31
N LYS A 15 16.23 -16.95 22.91
CA LYS A 15 17.37 -17.62 23.58
C LYS A 15 18.38 -18.22 22.60
N ALA A 16 17.91 -18.73 21.45
CA ALA A 16 18.77 -19.18 20.36
C ALA A 16 19.56 -17.99 19.76
N LEU A 17 18.95 -16.81 19.66
CA LEU A 17 19.61 -15.57 19.26
C LEU A 17 20.74 -15.14 20.20
N THR A 18 20.54 -15.21 21.52
CA THR A 18 21.58 -14.83 22.49
C THR A 18 22.76 -15.81 22.51
N THR A 19 22.56 -17.03 22.00
CA THR A 19 23.59 -18.07 21.86
C THR A 19 24.12 -18.22 20.43
N SER A 20 23.82 -17.26 19.56
CA SER A 20 24.28 -17.21 18.16
C SER A 20 23.86 -18.42 17.31
N ARG A 21 22.79 -19.13 17.68
CA ARG A 21 22.18 -20.21 16.89
C ARG A 21 21.11 -19.63 15.97
N TYR A 22 21.55 -18.90 14.95
CA TYR A 22 20.67 -18.07 14.13
C TYR A 22 19.70 -18.88 13.24
N ILE A 23 20.12 -20.06 12.76
CA ILE A 23 19.26 -20.96 11.97
C ILE A 23 18.16 -21.58 12.85
N ASP A 24 18.51 -22.03 14.05
CA ASP A 24 17.53 -22.55 15.02
C ASP A 24 16.55 -21.44 15.44
N ALA A 25 17.06 -20.22 15.67
CA ALA A 25 16.23 -19.08 15.99
C ALA A 25 15.25 -18.72 14.86
N HIS A 26 15.67 -18.86 13.59
CA HIS A 26 14.82 -18.63 12.43
C HIS A 26 13.67 -19.64 12.38
N ASN A 27 13.98 -20.93 12.54
CA ASN A 27 12.97 -21.99 12.47
C ASN A 27 11.95 -21.88 13.62
N LEU A 28 12.42 -21.64 14.84
CA LEU A 28 11.55 -21.43 16.01
C LEU A 28 10.66 -20.18 15.86
N LEU A 29 11.14 -19.14 15.18
CA LEU A 29 10.38 -17.93 14.92
C LEU A 29 9.26 -18.15 13.88
N GLU A 30 9.52 -18.92 12.82
CA GLU A 30 8.49 -19.27 11.84
C GLU A 30 7.45 -20.24 12.43
N GLU A 31 7.85 -21.18 13.30
CA GLU A 31 6.92 -22.01 14.04
C GLU A 31 6.05 -21.20 15.02
N ALA A 32 6.63 -20.22 15.73
CA ALA A 32 5.88 -19.32 16.60
C ALA A 32 4.84 -18.52 15.79
N ARG A 33 5.25 -17.99 14.64
CA ARG A 33 4.40 -17.24 13.72
C ARG A 33 3.22 -18.08 13.20
N PHE A 34 3.48 -19.33 12.86
CA PHE A 34 2.44 -20.26 12.41
C PHE A 34 1.40 -20.52 13.51
N GLU A 35 1.84 -20.74 14.76
CA GLU A 35 0.94 -20.95 15.91
C GLU A 35 0.13 -19.69 16.26
N TYR A 36 0.71 -18.48 16.13
CA TYR A 36 -0.03 -17.23 16.33
C TYR A 36 -1.09 -17.00 15.23
N LEU A 37 -0.76 -17.31 13.98
CA LEU A 37 -1.69 -17.19 12.86
C LEU A 37 -2.90 -18.13 13.05
N LYS A 38 -2.65 -19.37 13.48
CA LYS A 38 -3.69 -20.34 13.82
C LYS A 38 -4.56 -19.90 15.00
N ALA A 39 -4.00 -19.16 15.94
CA ALA A 39 -4.71 -18.62 17.09
C ALA A 39 -5.41 -17.27 16.82
N GLY A 40 -5.24 -16.67 15.63
CA GLY A 40 -5.78 -15.35 15.29
C GLY A 40 -5.15 -14.20 16.09
N VAL A 41 -3.92 -14.39 16.59
CA VAL A 41 -3.19 -13.42 17.43
C VAL A 41 -2.33 -12.54 16.54
N THR A 42 -2.71 -11.27 16.38
CA THR A 42 -2.05 -10.31 15.47
C THR A 42 -1.24 -9.23 16.18
N ASP A 43 -1.35 -9.12 17.51
CA ASP A 43 -0.61 -8.14 18.32
C ASP A 43 0.88 -8.49 18.48
N ARG A 44 1.30 -9.68 18.05
CA ARG A 44 2.69 -10.17 18.07
C ARG A 44 3.43 -10.01 16.74
N ASP A 45 2.76 -9.59 15.66
CA ASP A 45 3.35 -9.49 14.32
C ASP A 45 4.54 -8.52 14.27
N GLU A 46 4.47 -7.39 14.98
CA GLU A 46 5.57 -6.43 15.05
C GLU A 46 6.77 -6.97 15.83
N LEU A 47 6.53 -7.80 16.84
CA LEU A 47 7.60 -8.46 17.60
C LEU A 47 8.29 -9.54 16.76
N ILE A 48 7.51 -10.31 16.00
CA ILE A 48 8.04 -11.33 15.08
C ILE A 48 8.89 -10.67 13.99
N LYS A 49 8.40 -9.58 13.38
CA LYS A 49 9.18 -8.81 12.40
C LYS A 49 10.49 -8.28 12.98
N ALA A 50 10.46 -7.76 14.21
CA ALA A 50 11.66 -7.25 14.87
C ALA A 50 12.70 -8.34 15.15
N ILE A 51 12.26 -9.53 15.60
CA ILE A 51 13.16 -10.67 15.86
C ILE A 51 13.70 -11.21 14.53
N ARG A 52 12.87 -11.33 13.49
CA ARG A 52 13.28 -11.77 12.16
C ARG A 52 14.35 -10.86 11.57
N LYS A 53 14.15 -9.55 11.65
CA LYS A 53 15.14 -8.57 11.20
C LYS A 53 16.50 -8.74 11.90
N ARG A 54 16.52 -9.04 13.20
CA ARG A 54 17.77 -9.29 13.94
C ARG A 54 18.45 -10.60 13.53
N ILE A 55 17.68 -11.62 13.16
CA ILE A 55 18.20 -12.88 12.62
C ILE A 55 18.80 -12.63 11.23
N ASP A 56 18.08 -11.93 10.36
CA ASP A 56 18.51 -11.62 8.99
C ASP A 56 19.77 -10.73 8.98
N ASP A 57 19.81 -9.71 9.83
CA ASP A 57 20.99 -8.84 10.00
C ASP A 57 22.21 -9.66 10.48
N ALA A 58 22.02 -10.62 11.40
CA ALA A 58 23.10 -11.47 11.91
C ALA A 58 23.59 -12.49 10.87
N LEU A 59 22.68 -13.08 10.08
CA LEU A 59 23.02 -14.00 8.99
C LEU A 59 23.74 -13.27 7.84
N ASN A 60 23.34 -12.03 7.53
CA ASN A 60 24.01 -11.20 6.53
C ASN A 60 25.44 -10.80 6.93
N VAL A 61 25.71 -10.60 8.22
CA VAL A 61 27.07 -10.38 8.74
C VAL A 61 27.92 -11.66 8.62
N MET A 62 27.33 -12.85 8.75
CA MET A 62 28.04 -14.12 8.55
C MET A 62 28.36 -14.38 7.07
N CYS A 63 27.47 -14.03 6.14
CA CYS A 63 27.73 -14.17 4.70
C CYS A 63 28.73 -13.15 4.15
N SER A 64 28.92 -12.00 4.82
CA SER A 64 29.88 -10.96 4.41
C SER A 64 31.27 -11.10 5.05
N SER A 65 31.47 -12.07 5.95
CA SER A 65 32.75 -12.31 6.63
C SER A 65 33.54 -13.51 6.09
N SER A 66 33.11 -14.13 4.98
CA SER A 66 33.81 -15.28 4.37
C SER A 66 35.02 -14.94 3.49
N ASP A 67 35.34 -13.64 3.29
CA ASP A 67 36.48 -13.19 2.46
C ASP A 67 37.66 -12.62 3.27
N ALA A 68 38.16 -13.37 4.26
CA ALA A 68 39.44 -13.06 4.90
C ALA A 68 40.33 -14.30 5.03
N LYS A 69 41.40 -14.34 4.21
CA LYS A 69 42.51 -15.31 4.32
C LYS A 69 43.40 -14.97 5.54
N PRO A 70 44.07 -15.97 6.16
CA PRO A 70 44.67 -15.83 7.48
C PRO A 70 46.12 -15.31 7.42
N ALA A 71 46.48 -14.44 8.36
CA ALA A 71 47.87 -14.14 8.71
C ALA A 71 48.20 -14.75 10.08
N GLN A 72 49.28 -15.53 10.14
CA GLN A 72 49.80 -16.24 11.32
C GLN A 72 50.62 -15.33 12.26
N PRO A 73 50.91 -15.79 13.50
CA PRO A 73 51.24 -14.92 14.64
C PRO A 73 52.75 -14.78 14.87
N SER A 74 53.15 -13.71 15.56
CA SER A 74 54.38 -13.73 16.36
C SER A 74 54.16 -12.99 17.69
N ALA A 75 54.63 -13.64 18.75
CA ALA A 75 54.51 -13.21 20.14
C ALA A 75 55.74 -12.42 20.59
N SER A 76 55.55 -11.48 21.51
CA SER A 76 56.51 -11.18 22.59
C SER A 76 55.84 -10.34 23.68
N GLN A 77 56.01 -10.76 24.93
CA GLN A 77 55.54 -10.13 26.17
C GLN A 77 56.58 -9.13 26.71
N ALA A 78 56.17 -8.05 27.40
CA ALA A 78 56.66 -7.66 28.74
C ALA A 78 56.15 -6.26 29.21
N ALA A 79 55.45 -6.27 30.35
CA ALA A 79 55.44 -5.37 31.54
C ALA A 79 55.52 -3.81 31.47
N PRO A 80 55.01 -3.08 32.50
CA PRO A 80 54.36 -1.77 32.35
C PRO A 80 55.26 -0.56 32.70
N GLN A 81 55.16 0.54 31.95
CA GLN A 81 55.69 1.85 32.36
C GLN A 81 54.75 3.00 31.96
N ALA A 82 54.75 4.03 32.82
CA ALA A 82 53.83 5.17 32.85
C ALA A 82 53.76 5.96 31.52
N GLY A 83 52.55 6.40 31.17
CA GLY A 83 52.22 6.88 29.82
C GLY A 83 52.62 8.33 29.48
N PRO A 84 52.97 8.62 28.21
CA PRO A 84 53.22 9.97 27.69
C PRO A 84 51.92 10.74 27.38
N PRO A 85 51.96 12.08 27.12
CA PRO A 85 50.79 12.96 26.95
C PRO A 85 49.71 12.51 25.93
N GLY A 86 50.05 11.61 25.00
CA GLY A 86 49.10 10.99 24.07
C GLY A 86 48.15 9.98 24.72
N MET A 87 48.46 9.43 25.90
CA MET A 87 47.53 8.60 26.66
C MET A 87 46.34 9.41 27.18
N GLU A 88 46.55 10.66 27.59
CA GLU A 88 45.48 11.48 28.16
C GLU A 88 44.43 11.87 27.10
N LEU A 89 44.89 12.21 25.89
CA LEU A 89 44.01 12.44 24.74
C LEU A 89 43.28 11.16 24.33
N SER A 90 43.99 10.02 24.28
CA SER A 90 43.39 8.72 23.96
C SER A 90 42.35 8.29 24.99
N GLN A 91 42.57 8.62 26.27
CA GLN A 91 41.63 8.34 27.35
C GLN A 91 40.40 9.25 27.29
N ARG A 92 40.58 10.55 27.00
CA ARG A 92 39.46 11.49 26.79
C ARG A 92 38.56 11.08 25.62
N LEU A 93 39.13 10.65 24.50
CA LEU A 93 38.36 10.17 23.35
C LEU A 93 37.59 8.87 23.66
N ARG A 94 38.20 7.96 24.44
CA ARG A 94 37.51 6.74 24.92
C ARG A 94 36.35 7.06 25.86
N LEU A 95 36.55 8.00 26.79
CA LEU A 95 35.49 8.45 27.71
C LEU A 95 34.33 9.10 26.96
N ALA A 96 34.60 9.97 25.97
CA ALA A 96 33.57 10.59 25.15
C ALA A 96 32.78 9.56 24.31
N LYS A 97 33.44 8.50 23.82
CA LYS A 97 32.77 7.38 23.16
C LYS A 97 31.86 6.61 24.13
N GLN A 98 32.36 6.30 25.32
CA GLN A 98 31.60 5.58 26.36
C GLN A 98 30.39 6.39 26.84
N GLU A 99 30.57 7.69 27.08
CA GLU A 99 29.48 8.61 27.44
C GLU A 99 28.39 8.65 26.34
N GLY A 100 28.79 8.67 25.06
CA GLY A 100 27.83 8.60 23.96
C GLY A 100 27.04 7.29 23.94
N ASP A 101 27.69 6.15 24.16
CA ASP A 101 27.03 4.84 24.23
C ASP A 101 26.07 4.76 25.45
N ASP A 102 26.45 5.33 26.60
CA ASP A 102 25.59 5.40 27.79
C ASP A 102 24.36 6.29 27.57
N LEU A 103 24.52 7.42 26.86
CA LEU A 103 23.42 8.31 26.50
C LEU A 103 22.42 7.66 25.53
N ILE A 104 22.88 6.81 24.60
CA ILE A 104 22.00 6.00 23.74
C ILE A 104 21.15 5.02 24.55
N ASN A 105 21.75 4.36 25.54
CA ASN A 105 21.01 3.46 26.44
C ASN A 105 19.95 4.22 27.26
N GLN A 106 20.30 5.41 27.77
CA GLN A 106 19.35 6.26 28.49
C GLN A 106 18.24 6.79 27.59
N ALA A 107 18.55 7.18 26.35
CA ALA A 107 17.56 7.61 25.35
C ALA A 107 16.59 6.48 25.01
N SER A 108 17.09 5.26 24.84
CA SER A 108 16.27 4.07 24.59
C SER A 108 15.33 3.75 25.76
N LYS A 109 15.82 3.91 27.00
CA LYS A 109 14.99 3.75 28.22
C LYS A 109 13.91 4.83 28.33
N ALA A 110 14.25 6.10 28.06
CA ALA A 110 13.31 7.21 28.06
C ALA A 110 12.21 7.02 27.00
N LEU A 111 12.58 6.54 25.81
CA LEU A 111 11.66 6.19 24.74
C LEU A 111 10.71 5.04 25.14
N GLY A 112 11.23 4.00 25.80
CA GLY A 112 10.39 2.92 26.36
C GLY A 112 9.36 3.41 27.36
N ASN A 113 9.70 4.45 28.14
CA ASN A 113 8.80 5.14 29.06
C ASN A 113 7.91 6.20 28.38
N ARG A 114 7.98 6.37 27.05
CA ARG A 114 7.27 7.40 26.26
C ARG A 114 7.62 8.84 26.64
N GLU A 115 8.82 9.07 27.17
CA GLU A 115 9.36 10.41 27.47
C GLU A 115 10.06 11.00 26.23
N PHE A 116 9.30 11.28 25.16
CA PHE A 116 9.84 11.61 23.82
C PHE A 116 10.83 12.79 23.79
N LEU A 117 10.49 13.90 24.45
CA LEU A 117 11.36 15.08 24.54
C LEU A 117 12.71 14.77 25.21
N LYS A 118 12.68 13.93 26.26
CA LYS A 118 13.88 13.51 26.99
C LYS A 118 14.69 12.52 26.17
N ALA A 119 14.04 11.56 25.51
CA ALA A 119 14.70 10.61 24.61
C ALA A 119 15.44 11.32 23.48
N ARG A 120 14.80 12.31 22.84
CA ARG A 120 15.42 13.11 21.77
C ARG A 120 16.62 13.91 22.28
N SER A 121 16.46 14.60 23.42
CA SER A 121 17.56 15.36 24.03
C SER A 121 18.76 14.48 24.38
N LEU A 122 18.53 13.27 24.89
CA LEU A 122 19.60 12.31 25.21
C LEU A 122 20.29 11.78 23.94
N ALA A 123 19.54 11.51 22.87
CA ALA A 123 20.10 11.08 21.59
C ALA A 123 20.94 12.17 20.91
N GLU A 124 20.52 13.44 21.00
CA GLU A 124 21.30 14.59 20.51
C GLU A 124 22.59 14.81 21.31
N LYS A 125 22.53 14.65 22.65
CA LYS A 125 23.73 14.68 23.51
C LYS A 125 24.68 13.53 23.17
N ALA A 126 24.16 12.33 22.88
CA ALA A 126 24.99 11.21 22.43
C ALA A 126 25.72 11.55 21.13
N ARG A 127 25.02 12.18 20.17
CA ARG A 127 25.61 12.65 18.91
C ARG A 127 26.77 13.61 19.13
N ALA A 128 26.59 14.59 20.01
CA ALA A 128 27.62 15.56 20.37
C ALA A 128 28.83 14.88 21.05
N SER A 129 28.58 13.89 21.92
CA SER A 129 29.63 13.11 22.57
C SER A 129 30.46 12.30 21.55
N PHE A 130 29.80 11.68 20.57
CA PHE A 130 30.52 10.96 19.50
C PHE A 130 31.30 11.88 18.56
N GLN A 131 30.82 13.11 18.31
CA GLN A 131 31.57 14.12 17.58
C GLN A 131 32.83 14.54 18.35
N ALA A 132 32.73 14.71 19.67
CA ALA A 132 33.89 15.00 20.54
C ALA A 132 34.88 13.82 20.61
N ALA A 133 34.41 12.58 20.42
CA ALA A 133 35.25 11.38 20.35
C ALA A 133 36.00 11.21 19.00
N GLY A 134 35.72 12.07 18.01
CA GLY A 134 36.41 12.13 16.73
C GLY A 134 35.54 11.77 15.52
N SER A 135 35.93 12.27 14.34
CA SER A 135 35.14 12.17 13.10
C SER A 135 34.85 10.74 12.64
N SER A 136 35.77 9.79 12.87
CA SER A 136 35.56 8.38 12.55
C SER A 136 34.49 7.74 13.45
N VAL A 137 34.50 8.05 14.75
CA VAL A 137 33.51 7.51 15.70
C VAL A 137 32.14 8.13 15.44
N ALA A 138 32.10 9.42 15.15
CA ALA A 138 30.88 10.10 14.74
C ALA A 138 30.25 9.45 13.50
N ARG A 139 31.05 9.18 12.45
CA ARG A 139 30.55 8.53 11.22
C ARG A 139 30.05 7.11 11.46
N GLU A 140 30.74 6.33 12.29
CA GLU A 140 30.33 4.97 12.66
C GLU A 140 29.01 4.97 13.45
N ARG A 141 28.84 5.90 14.40
CA ARG A 141 27.70 5.97 15.31
C ARG A 141 26.52 6.78 14.77
N GLU A 142 26.70 7.55 13.71
CA GLU A 142 25.66 8.39 13.11
C GLU A 142 24.43 7.57 12.67
N ASN A 143 24.65 6.39 12.09
CA ASN A 143 23.54 5.51 11.70
C ASN A 143 22.69 5.09 12.91
N ILE A 144 23.33 4.83 14.06
CA ILE A 144 22.65 4.40 15.28
C ILE A 144 21.85 5.56 15.89
N VAL A 145 22.48 6.73 16.02
CA VAL A 145 21.83 7.94 16.54
C VAL A 145 20.70 8.41 15.62
N GLY A 146 20.94 8.43 14.31
CA GLY A 146 19.98 8.83 13.29
C GLY A 146 18.75 7.94 13.28
N ASN A 147 18.94 6.62 13.31
CA ASN A 147 17.84 5.66 13.40
C ASN A 147 17.02 5.84 14.68
N LEU A 148 17.67 6.09 15.82
CA LEU A 148 17.00 6.32 17.09
C LEU A 148 16.17 7.62 17.05
N LEU A 149 16.70 8.70 16.49
CA LEU A 149 15.98 9.97 16.33
C LEU A 149 14.77 9.83 15.41
N SER A 150 14.94 9.15 14.27
CA SER A 150 13.83 8.85 13.36
C SER A 150 12.75 8.01 14.04
N TYR A 151 13.14 7.01 14.85
CA TYR A 151 12.20 6.19 15.58
C TYR A 151 11.45 6.96 16.67
N ILE A 152 12.15 7.84 17.42
CA ILE A 152 11.52 8.73 18.41
C ILE A 152 10.46 9.61 17.74
N GLN A 153 10.77 10.19 16.57
CA GLN A 153 9.84 11.03 15.82
C GLN A 153 8.60 10.26 15.37
N VAL A 154 8.79 9.10 14.74
CA VAL A 154 7.67 8.27 14.26
C VAL A 154 6.77 7.83 15.42
N GLU A 155 7.37 7.47 16.55
CA GLU A 155 6.62 7.04 17.73
C GLU A 155 5.85 8.19 18.39
N GLU A 156 6.43 9.39 18.43
CA GLU A 156 5.75 10.61 18.88
C GLU A 156 4.54 10.94 18.00
N GLU A 157 4.71 10.93 16.67
CA GLU A 157 3.64 11.14 15.69
C GLU A 157 2.53 10.08 15.83
N ARG A 158 2.89 8.82 16.10
CA ARG A 158 1.94 7.72 16.34
C ARG A 158 1.09 7.96 17.58
N VAL A 159 1.72 8.35 18.70
CA VAL A 159 1.00 8.63 19.95
C VAL A 159 0.06 9.83 19.75
N GLU A 160 0.49 10.86 19.05
CA GLU A 160 -0.33 12.04 18.78
C GLU A 160 -1.51 11.71 17.84
N ALA A 161 -1.28 10.94 16.79
CA ALA A 161 -2.34 10.47 15.88
C ALA A 161 -3.39 9.63 16.61
N ASN A 162 -2.96 8.74 17.51
CA ASN A 162 -3.87 7.93 18.32
C ASN A 162 -4.68 8.78 19.31
N ARG A 163 -4.06 9.80 19.93
CA ARG A 163 -4.77 10.76 20.79
C ARG A 163 -5.84 11.54 20.00
N ARG A 164 -5.51 12.01 18.79
CA ARG A 164 -6.46 12.69 17.89
C ARG A 164 -7.61 11.79 17.47
N ARG A 165 -7.35 10.51 17.16
CA ARG A 165 -8.40 9.52 16.84
C ARG A 165 -9.35 9.28 18.01
N LYS A 166 -8.83 9.09 19.22
CA LYS A 166 -9.66 8.94 20.43
C LYS A 166 -10.55 10.16 20.68
N LEU A 167 -10.01 11.36 20.52
CA LEU A 167 -10.79 12.59 20.67
C LEU A 167 -11.91 12.71 19.63
N LYS A 168 -11.64 12.34 18.37
CA LYS A 168 -12.66 12.30 17.31
C LYS A 168 -13.76 11.28 17.61
N GLN A 169 -13.37 10.10 18.08
CA GLN A 169 -14.32 9.04 18.45
C GLN A 169 -15.21 9.47 19.62
N GLN A 170 -14.63 10.06 20.67
CA GLN A 170 -15.39 10.61 21.80
C GLN A 170 -16.38 11.69 21.34
N LYS A 171 -15.96 12.61 20.48
CA LYS A 171 -16.84 13.65 19.92
C LYS A 171 -17.98 13.04 19.11
N GLN A 172 -17.69 12.02 18.29
CA GLN A 172 -18.71 11.33 17.50
C GLN A 172 -19.69 10.54 18.38
N GLU A 173 -19.21 9.91 19.46
CA GLU A 173 -20.07 9.24 20.45
C GLU A 173 -20.96 10.25 21.20
N GLU A 174 -20.45 11.44 21.53
CA GLU A 174 -21.24 12.52 22.12
C GLU A 174 -22.29 13.06 21.14
N GLU A 175 -21.94 13.26 19.87
CA GLU A 175 -22.88 13.70 18.82
C GLU A 175 -24.00 12.67 18.60
N VAL A 176 -23.66 11.37 18.57
CA VAL A 176 -24.67 10.29 18.46
C VAL A 176 -25.57 10.26 19.70
N LYS A 177 -25.03 10.42 20.91
CA LYS A 177 -25.85 10.51 22.13
C LYS A 177 -26.78 11.73 22.13
N GLN A 178 -26.30 12.88 21.69
CA GLN A 178 -27.12 14.08 21.57
C GLN A 178 -28.22 13.90 20.51
N MET A 179 -27.91 13.24 19.39
CA MET A 179 -28.88 12.96 18.35
C MET A 179 -29.94 11.94 18.80
N ALA A 180 -29.53 10.88 19.50
CA ALA A 180 -30.45 9.92 20.10
C ALA A 180 -31.41 10.60 21.10
N LYS A 181 -30.88 11.48 21.96
CA LYS A 181 -31.70 12.28 22.89
C LYS A 181 -32.68 13.19 22.17
N ARG A 182 -32.25 13.88 21.09
CA ARG A 182 -33.15 14.72 20.27
C ARG A 182 -34.28 13.92 19.63
N VAL A 183 -34.00 12.69 19.18
CA VAL A 183 -35.01 11.80 18.60
C VAL A 183 -36.00 11.34 19.67
N GLU A 184 -35.51 11.01 20.87
CA GLU A 184 -36.34 10.66 22.02
C GLU A 184 -37.23 11.83 22.46
N ASP A 185 -36.67 13.03 22.62
CA ASP A 185 -37.41 14.27 22.93
C ASP A 185 -38.47 14.59 21.85
N ALA A 186 -38.16 14.33 20.57
CA ALA A 186 -39.09 14.55 19.45
C ALA A 186 -40.24 13.52 19.44
N LEU A 187 -39.96 12.26 19.77
CA LEU A 187 -40.97 11.20 19.89
C LEU A 187 -41.91 11.46 21.06
N ASP A 188 -41.40 11.97 22.19
CA ASP A 188 -42.24 12.38 23.33
C ASP A 188 -43.09 13.62 23.02
N SER A 189 -42.61 14.54 22.18
CA SER A 189 -43.38 15.72 21.74
C SER A 189 -44.49 15.39 20.71
N SER A 190 -44.41 14.22 20.06
CA SER A 190 -45.32 13.77 19.00
C SER A 190 -46.66 13.18 19.51
N LEU A 191 -46.87 13.10 20.82
CA LEU A 191 -48.09 12.53 21.43
C LEU A 191 -49.24 13.52 21.65
N ALA A 192 -49.16 14.76 21.12
CA ALA A 192 -50.26 15.72 21.15
C ALA A 192 -50.84 15.93 19.75
N PHE A 193 -51.92 15.22 19.42
CA PHE A 193 -52.76 15.53 18.26
C PHE A 193 -53.79 16.60 18.61
N PRO A 194 -53.95 17.67 17.81
CA PRO A 194 -55.23 18.31 17.61
C PRO A 194 -55.90 17.71 16.38
N THR A 195 -57.13 17.23 16.56
CA THR A 195 -58.09 17.00 15.49
C THR A 195 -58.57 18.35 14.96
N ASP A 196 -58.41 18.61 13.67
CA ASP A 196 -59.54 18.85 12.76
C ASP A 196 -59.04 19.22 11.36
N GLY A 197 -59.85 18.83 10.39
CA GLY A 197 -59.48 18.76 8.98
C GLY A 197 -59.42 20.10 8.27
N GLU A 198 -58.53 20.15 7.28
CA GLU A 198 -58.70 21.00 6.12
C GLU A 198 -57.97 20.36 4.93
N GLN A 199 -58.70 20.19 3.84
CA GLN A 199 -58.20 19.63 2.59
C GLN A 199 -57.18 20.60 1.97
N ALA A 200 -55.89 20.30 2.10
CA ALA A 200 -54.84 20.94 1.31
C ALA A 200 -54.34 19.96 0.24
N LYS A 201 -54.40 20.43 -1.01
CA LYS A 201 -53.90 19.76 -2.21
C LYS A 201 -52.51 19.18 -1.96
N THR A 202 -52.38 17.88 -2.15
CA THR A 202 -51.10 17.18 -2.31
C THR A 202 -50.47 17.63 -3.61
N GLU A 203 -49.63 18.66 -3.55
CA GLU A 203 -48.49 18.75 -4.46
C GLU A 203 -47.57 17.59 -4.11
N GLU A 204 -47.43 16.64 -5.03
CA GLU A 204 -46.43 15.58 -4.93
C GLU A 204 -45.06 16.21 -4.68
N PRO A 205 -44.31 15.79 -3.65
CA PRO A 205 -42.94 16.24 -3.50
C PRO A 205 -42.18 15.75 -4.74
N THR A 206 -41.75 16.70 -5.56
CA THR A 206 -40.80 16.44 -6.63
C THR A 206 -39.58 15.80 -5.99
N ILE A 207 -39.35 14.52 -6.30
CA ILE A 207 -38.13 13.81 -5.93
C ILE A 207 -37.00 14.57 -6.62
N GLU A 208 -36.35 15.50 -5.91
CA GLU A 208 -35.11 16.10 -6.38
C GLU A 208 -34.16 14.93 -6.70
N SER A 209 -33.81 14.80 -7.98
CA SER A 209 -32.89 13.77 -8.44
C SER A 209 -31.61 13.86 -7.61
N SER A 210 -31.12 12.72 -7.10
CA SER A 210 -29.85 12.64 -6.36
C SER A 210 -28.78 13.48 -7.05
N PRO A 211 -28.01 14.29 -6.29
CA PRO A 211 -27.04 15.21 -6.89
C PRO A 211 -25.98 14.43 -7.68
N LYS A 212 -25.71 14.91 -8.90
CA LYS A 212 -24.78 14.30 -9.86
C LYS A 212 -23.59 15.24 -10.10
N PRO A 213 -22.37 14.72 -10.30
CA PRO A 213 -21.23 15.55 -10.68
C PRO A 213 -21.44 16.13 -12.09
N ASP A 214 -20.98 17.36 -12.32
CA ASP A 214 -21.01 18.00 -13.65
C ASP A 214 -20.08 17.30 -14.65
N LEU A 215 -19.01 16.69 -14.13
CA LEU A 215 -18.03 15.92 -14.88
C LEU A 215 -17.60 14.68 -14.10
N CYS A 216 -17.82 13.49 -14.68
CA CYS A 216 -17.35 12.21 -14.16
C CYS A 216 -16.32 11.61 -15.11
N ILE A 217 -15.14 11.26 -14.61
CA ILE A 217 -13.99 10.88 -15.42
C ILE A 217 -13.49 9.51 -14.98
N LEU A 218 -13.43 8.55 -15.90
CA LEU A 218 -12.69 7.29 -15.72
C LEU A 218 -11.30 7.46 -16.31
N VAL A 219 -10.27 7.38 -15.45
CA VAL A 219 -8.89 7.64 -15.84
C VAL A 219 -7.98 6.44 -15.65
N ASP A 220 -7.28 6.02 -16.71
CA ASP A 220 -6.25 4.99 -16.66
C ASP A 220 -4.84 5.59 -16.77
N ASN A 221 -3.81 4.73 -16.73
CA ASN A 221 -2.43 5.19 -16.91
C ASN A 221 -2.15 5.62 -18.37
N GLY A 222 -2.79 4.96 -19.33
CA GLY A 222 -2.63 5.15 -20.75
C GLY A 222 -1.68 4.15 -21.40
N SER A 223 -1.94 3.90 -22.68
CA SER A 223 -1.24 2.93 -23.53
C SER A 223 -1.27 3.43 -24.97
N SER A 224 -0.27 3.07 -25.77
CA SER A 224 -0.26 3.32 -27.22
C SER A 224 -0.97 2.24 -28.03
N ARG A 225 -1.53 1.21 -27.38
CA ARG A 225 -2.33 0.17 -28.05
C ARG A 225 -3.80 0.61 -28.15
N ALA A 226 -4.36 0.58 -29.36
CA ALA A 226 -5.77 0.94 -29.60
C ALA A 226 -6.77 0.14 -28.76
N SER A 227 -6.49 -1.16 -28.55
CA SER A 227 -7.32 -2.05 -27.72
C SER A 227 -7.48 -1.54 -26.28
N SER A 228 -6.47 -0.88 -25.72
CA SER A 228 -6.53 -0.30 -24.36
C SER A 228 -7.57 0.80 -24.28
N THR A 229 -7.52 1.75 -25.23
CA THR A 229 -8.47 2.87 -25.30
C THR A 229 -9.88 2.38 -25.59
N LYS A 230 -10.04 1.38 -26.48
CA LYS A 230 -11.34 0.77 -26.78
C LYS A 230 -11.97 0.12 -25.57
N LEU A 231 -11.20 -0.67 -24.81
CA LEU A 231 -11.70 -1.29 -23.58
C LEU A 231 -12.02 -0.24 -22.51
N LEU A 232 -11.18 0.79 -22.33
CA LEU A 232 -11.46 1.89 -21.41
C LEU A 232 -12.79 2.60 -21.74
N ARG A 233 -13.04 2.89 -23.03
CA ARG A 233 -14.31 3.48 -23.49
C ARG A 233 -15.50 2.57 -23.23
N SER A 234 -15.36 1.26 -23.49
CA SER A 234 -16.42 0.28 -23.21
C SER A 234 -16.77 0.22 -21.72
N ILE A 235 -15.76 0.24 -20.83
CA ILE A 235 -15.97 0.28 -19.38
C ILE A 235 -16.69 1.58 -18.99
N ALA A 236 -16.24 2.72 -19.52
CA ALA A 236 -16.87 4.01 -19.24
C ALA A 236 -18.33 4.04 -19.70
N GLU A 237 -18.64 3.56 -20.91
CA GLU A 237 -20.02 3.50 -21.43
C GLU A 237 -20.92 2.61 -20.55
N ARG A 238 -20.43 1.43 -20.15
CA ARG A 238 -21.18 0.53 -19.26
C ARG A 238 -21.40 1.15 -17.88
N LEU A 239 -20.41 1.86 -17.35
CA LEU A 239 -20.53 2.60 -16.10
C LEU A 239 -21.48 3.80 -16.22
N SER A 240 -21.49 4.49 -17.36
CA SER A 240 -22.44 5.57 -17.64
C SER A 240 -23.89 5.08 -17.60
N LYS A 241 -24.15 3.94 -18.26
CA LYS A 241 -25.48 3.29 -18.23
C LYS A 241 -25.90 2.93 -16.81
N ARG A 242 -24.96 2.49 -15.98
CA ARG A 242 -25.25 2.04 -14.61
C ARG A 242 -25.46 3.20 -13.63
N THR A 243 -24.68 4.26 -13.75
CA THR A 243 -24.74 5.44 -12.85
C THR A 243 -25.76 6.48 -13.31
N GLY A 244 -26.18 6.44 -14.57
CA GLY A 244 -27.03 7.47 -15.17
C GLY A 244 -26.34 8.83 -15.30
N VAL A 245 -25.01 8.86 -15.32
CA VAL A 245 -24.14 10.03 -15.56
C VAL A 245 -23.23 9.71 -16.73
N ASP A 246 -22.89 10.71 -17.54
CA ASP A 246 -21.88 10.52 -18.59
C ASP A 246 -20.48 10.39 -17.96
N VAL A 247 -19.93 9.18 -17.97
CA VAL A 247 -18.56 8.90 -17.55
C VAL A 247 -17.64 8.98 -18.75
N THR A 248 -16.72 9.94 -18.74
CA THR A 248 -15.78 10.12 -19.84
C THR A 248 -14.49 9.33 -19.63
N ALA A 249 -14.14 8.50 -20.61
CA ALA A 249 -12.88 7.77 -20.67
C ALA A 249 -11.71 8.67 -21.10
N VAL A 250 -10.67 8.75 -20.27
CA VAL A 250 -9.45 9.52 -20.57
C VAL A 250 -8.20 8.80 -20.07
N SER A 251 -7.07 9.06 -20.70
CA SER A 251 -5.79 8.48 -20.29
C SER A 251 -4.87 9.53 -19.69
N LEU A 252 -4.09 9.15 -18.68
CA LEU A 252 -3.08 10.07 -18.11
C LEU A 252 -1.97 10.44 -19.09
N ALA A 253 -1.60 9.53 -20.00
CA ALA A 253 -0.52 9.73 -20.95
C ALA A 253 -0.65 8.80 -22.17
N HIS A 254 0.19 9.03 -23.18
CA HIS A 254 0.54 8.09 -24.27
C HIS A 254 -0.56 7.70 -25.26
N ALA A 255 -1.84 7.84 -24.89
CA ALA A 255 -2.96 7.46 -25.74
C ALA A 255 -3.14 8.38 -26.96
N ASP A 256 -2.61 9.59 -26.91
CA ASP A 256 -2.56 10.56 -28.02
C ASP A 256 -1.70 10.10 -29.20
N LYS A 257 -0.88 9.06 -29.01
CA LYS A 257 -0.05 8.48 -30.08
C LYS A 257 -0.80 7.48 -30.96
N THR A 258 -1.97 7.04 -30.53
CA THR A 258 -2.77 6.06 -31.27
C THR A 258 -3.58 6.76 -32.37
N PRO A 259 -3.48 6.34 -33.64
CA PRO A 259 -4.26 6.92 -34.73
C PRO A 259 -5.78 6.86 -34.48
N ALA A 260 -6.50 7.90 -34.89
CA ALA A 260 -7.95 7.99 -34.66
C ALA A 260 -8.73 6.92 -35.42
N GLU A 261 -8.22 6.50 -36.59
CA GLU A 261 -8.79 5.45 -37.43
C GLU A 261 -8.80 4.10 -36.70
N GLU A 262 -7.78 3.84 -35.88
CA GLU A 262 -7.72 2.65 -35.02
C GLU A 262 -8.68 2.73 -33.82
N LEU A 263 -9.22 3.92 -33.56
CA LEU A 263 -10.10 4.27 -32.43
C LEU A 263 -11.52 4.65 -32.89
N ASP A 264 -11.97 4.02 -33.99
CA ASP A 264 -13.31 4.18 -34.56
C ASP A 264 -13.61 5.63 -34.97
N GLY A 265 -12.57 6.34 -35.42
CA GLY A 265 -12.62 7.74 -35.86
C GLY A 265 -12.57 8.77 -34.75
N THR A 266 -12.61 8.36 -33.47
CA THR A 266 -12.54 9.29 -32.32
C THR A 266 -11.16 9.21 -31.67
N PRO A 267 -10.36 10.28 -31.66
CA PRO A 267 -9.05 10.30 -31.00
C PRO A 267 -9.14 10.03 -29.49
N ALA A 268 -8.11 9.42 -28.90
CA ALA A 268 -8.02 9.32 -27.44
C ALA A 268 -7.75 10.70 -26.83
N ARG A 269 -8.31 10.97 -25.64
CA ARG A 269 -8.10 12.24 -24.93
C ARG A 269 -7.12 12.04 -23.76
N VAL A 270 -6.15 12.94 -23.66
CA VAL A 270 -5.19 12.99 -22.53
C VAL A 270 -5.77 13.85 -21.42
N PHE A 271 -5.73 13.33 -20.18
CA PHE A 271 -6.41 13.88 -19.01
C PHE A 271 -6.18 15.39 -18.79
N SER A 272 -4.92 15.86 -18.90
CA SER A 272 -4.60 17.28 -18.69
C SER A 272 -5.21 18.21 -19.73
N THR A 273 -5.18 17.80 -21.01
CA THR A 273 -5.71 18.60 -22.12
C THR A 273 -7.23 18.56 -22.10
N PHE A 274 -7.80 17.36 -21.93
CA PHE A 274 -9.22 17.13 -21.72
C PHE A 274 -9.79 18.05 -20.64
N LEU A 275 -9.20 18.00 -19.43
CA LEU A 275 -9.73 18.70 -18.28
C LEU A 275 -9.69 20.22 -18.48
N ARG A 276 -8.63 20.73 -19.09
CA ARG A 276 -8.50 22.17 -19.41
C ARG A 276 -9.57 22.63 -20.41
N GLU A 277 -9.86 21.81 -21.42
CA GLU A 277 -10.91 22.11 -22.40
C GLU A 277 -12.28 22.12 -21.73
N GLU A 278 -12.63 21.06 -20.99
CA GLU A 278 -13.94 20.95 -20.32
C GLU A 278 -14.17 22.10 -19.34
N VAL A 279 -13.18 22.46 -18.51
CA VAL A 279 -13.30 23.55 -17.52
C VAL A 279 -13.38 24.92 -18.19
N ARG A 280 -12.75 25.12 -19.35
CA ARG A 280 -12.83 26.37 -20.10
C ARG A 280 -14.16 26.50 -20.83
N ASP A 281 -14.66 25.40 -21.39
CA ASP A 281 -15.76 25.40 -22.34
C ASP A 281 -17.13 25.17 -21.68
N ARG A 282 -17.16 24.75 -20.39
CA ARG A 282 -18.37 24.45 -19.62
C ARG A 282 -18.30 25.05 -18.21
N ASP A 283 -19.46 25.42 -17.64
CA ASP A 283 -19.58 25.82 -16.22
C ASP A 283 -19.56 24.59 -15.31
N ILE A 284 -18.37 24.07 -15.03
CA ILE A 284 -18.16 22.88 -14.20
C ILE A 284 -17.92 23.29 -12.75
N LYS A 285 -18.73 22.77 -11.83
CA LYS A 285 -18.59 23.04 -10.38
C LYS A 285 -18.18 21.82 -9.59
N THR A 286 -18.40 20.64 -10.15
CA THR A 286 -18.13 19.37 -9.48
C THR A 286 -17.49 18.34 -10.41
N ILE A 287 -16.35 17.80 -9.98
CA ILE A 287 -15.57 16.83 -10.75
C ILE A 287 -15.36 15.57 -9.91
N LEU A 288 -15.80 14.43 -10.43
CA LEU A 288 -15.53 13.12 -9.86
C LEU A 288 -14.53 12.36 -10.74
N VAL A 289 -13.41 11.97 -10.18
CA VAL A 289 -12.39 11.17 -10.87
C VAL A 289 -12.36 9.76 -10.30
N LEU A 290 -12.55 8.78 -11.17
CA LEU A 290 -12.50 7.35 -10.89
C LEU A 290 -11.19 6.78 -11.45
N PRO A 291 -10.16 6.54 -10.61
CA PRO A 291 -8.90 5.99 -11.10
C PRO A 291 -9.02 4.50 -11.39
N LEU A 292 -8.86 4.12 -12.65
CA LEU A 292 -8.69 2.74 -13.08
C LEU A 292 -7.25 2.26 -12.81
N PHE A 293 -6.90 2.15 -11.53
CA PHE A 293 -5.58 1.77 -11.03
C PHE A 293 -5.70 0.74 -9.93
N LEU A 294 -4.82 -0.27 -9.94
CA LEU A 294 -4.80 -1.29 -8.89
C LEU A 294 -4.37 -0.72 -7.54
N GLY A 295 -3.20 -0.11 -7.48
CA GLY A 295 -2.61 0.38 -6.23
C GLY A 295 -2.48 1.90 -6.14
N PRO A 296 -2.09 2.44 -4.96
CA PRO A 296 -1.86 3.86 -4.71
C PRO A 296 -0.54 4.34 -5.34
N SER A 297 -0.43 4.26 -6.66
CA SER A 297 0.76 4.67 -7.41
C SER A 297 0.98 6.19 -7.37
N LYS A 298 2.14 6.67 -7.83
CA LYS A 298 2.38 8.12 -8.03
C LYS A 298 1.39 8.74 -9.03
N ALA A 299 0.81 7.95 -9.92
CA ALA A 299 -0.22 8.44 -10.82
C ALA A 299 -1.46 8.92 -10.04
N VAL A 300 -1.95 8.08 -9.12
CA VAL A 300 -3.14 8.36 -8.29
C VAL A 300 -2.83 9.34 -7.16
N THR A 301 -1.72 9.12 -6.46
CA THR A 301 -1.39 9.89 -5.24
C THR A 301 -0.86 11.28 -5.53
N LYS A 302 -0.28 11.50 -6.72
CA LYS A 302 0.42 12.74 -7.06
C LYS A 302 -0.04 13.34 -8.38
N ARG A 303 0.14 12.63 -9.49
CA ARG A 303 -0.05 13.20 -10.84
C ARG A 303 -1.48 13.67 -11.10
N ILE A 304 -2.50 12.85 -10.79
CA ILE A 304 -3.90 13.23 -10.94
C ILE A 304 -4.23 14.47 -10.08
N PRO A 305 -3.95 14.47 -8.75
CA PRO A 305 -4.12 15.65 -7.91
C PRO A 305 -3.39 16.90 -8.41
N ASP A 306 -2.15 16.77 -8.89
CA ASP A 306 -1.35 17.89 -9.40
C ASP A 306 -1.98 18.50 -10.66
N ILE A 307 -2.51 17.66 -11.56
CA ILE A 307 -3.24 18.12 -12.76
C ILE A 307 -4.53 18.85 -12.35
N LEU A 308 -5.31 18.29 -11.42
CA LEU A 308 -6.55 18.92 -10.94
C LEU A 308 -6.29 20.27 -10.26
N GLN A 309 -5.20 20.39 -9.49
CA GLN A 309 -4.79 21.66 -8.89
C GLN A 309 -4.28 22.66 -9.93
N GLY A 310 -3.51 22.19 -10.92
CA GLY A 310 -2.87 23.04 -11.94
C GLY A 310 -3.81 23.57 -13.02
N VAL A 311 -5.04 23.06 -13.14
CA VAL A 311 -6.07 23.65 -14.03
C VAL A 311 -6.54 25.02 -13.52
N ASN A 312 -6.20 25.36 -12.29
CA ASN A 312 -6.77 26.51 -11.62
C ASN A 312 -5.87 27.73 -11.46
N ASP A 313 -4.58 27.62 -11.76
CA ASP A 313 -3.62 28.68 -11.43
C ASP A 313 -2.53 28.86 -12.50
N GLY A 314 -2.45 30.08 -13.04
CA GLY A 314 -1.20 30.67 -13.51
C GLY A 314 -0.24 31.01 -12.36
N ILE A 315 -0.22 30.22 -11.27
CA ILE A 315 0.52 30.50 -10.04
C ILE A 315 1.44 29.32 -9.70
N ALA A 316 2.65 29.68 -9.31
CA ALA A 316 3.80 28.81 -9.13
C ALA A 316 3.61 27.72 -8.05
N TRP A 317 4.06 26.52 -8.41
CA TRP A 317 4.16 25.31 -7.62
C TRP A 317 4.75 25.51 -6.21
N HIS A 318 4.02 25.08 -5.17
CA HIS A 318 4.60 24.83 -3.85
C HIS A 318 4.26 23.42 -3.36
N TRP A 319 5.31 22.62 -3.18
CA TRP A 319 5.26 21.21 -2.81
C TRP A 319 5.18 21.05 -1.28
N GLN A 320 3.99 20.78 -0.71
CA GLN A 320 3.89 20.22 0.64
C GLN A 320 2.57 19.46 0.87
N ASN A 321 2.73 18.19 1.31
CA ASN A 321 1.77 17.27 1.94
C ASN A 321 0.66 16.62 1.07
N LEU A 322 0.90 15.37 0.67
CA LEU A 322 0.12 14.63 -0.33
C LEU A 322 -0.78 13.49 0.20
N LEU A 323 -0.58 13.01 1.43
CA LEU A 323 -1.33 11.84 1.94
C LEU A 323 -2.67 12.21 2.60
N SER A 324 -2.85 13.45 3.06
CA SER A 324 -4.11 13.94 3.65
C SER A 324 -5.15 14.40 2.62
N ARG A 325 -4.79 14.47 1.32
CA ARG A 325 -5.61 15.07 0.26
C ARG A 325 -6.51 14.08 -0.51
N LEU A 326 -6.33 12.77 -0.33
CA LEU A 326 -7.13 11.73 -1.01
C LEU A 326 -8.47 11.42 -0.34
N ILE A 327 -8.79 12.05 0.80
CA ILE A 327 -9.99 11.69 1.61
C ILE A 327 -10.92 12.90 1.85
N VAL A 328 -10.57 14.10 1.34
CA VAL A 328 -11.34 15.32 1.55
C VAL A 328 -11.50 16.04 0.21
N PRO A 329 -12.73 16.45 -0.18
CA PRO A 329 -12.95 17.33 -1.33
C PRO A 329 -12.02 18.53 -1.21
N GLN A 330 -11.28 18.84 -2.27
CA GLN A 330 -10.51 20.07 -2.31
C GLN A 330 -11.36 21.15 -2.98
N GLU A 331 -11.40 22.33 -2.37
CA GLU A 331 -11.99 23.53 -2.94
C GLU A 331 -10.84 24.47 -3.31
N ILE A 332 -10.66 24.72 -4.60
CA ILE A 332 -9.84 25.83 -5.09
C ILE A 332 -10.67 26.49 -6.20
N SER A 333 -10.96 27.79 -6.06
CA SER A 333 -11.86 28.61 -6.89
C SER A 333 -13.15 27.93 -7.39
N GLU A 334 -14.10 27.70 -6.48
CA GLU A 334 -15.49 27.32 -6.78
C GLU A 334 -15.72 25.91 -7.36
N ILE A 335 -14.70 25.23 -7.89
CA ILE A 335 -14.79 23.84 -8.36
C ILE A 335 -14.42 22.86 -7.23
N LYS A 336 -15.37 22.00 -6.87
CA LYS A 336 -15.15 20.89 -5.94
C LYS A 336 -14.75 19.66 -6.71
N TRP A 337 -13.67 19.00 -6.29
CA TRP A 337 -13.28 17.73 -6.91
C TRP A 337 -12.95 16.65 -5.90
N PHE A 338 -13.15 15.40 -6.31
CA PHE A 338 -12.84 14.21 -5.54
C PHE A 338 -12.22 13.14 -6.44
N VAL A 339 -11.13 12.53 -5.97
CA VAL A 339 -10.51 11.36 -6.61
C VAL A 339 -10.85 10.14 -5.75
N ALA A 340 -11.56 9.18 -6.32
CA ALA A 340 -11.87 7.95 -5.62
C ALA A 340 -10.60 7.13 -5.30
N PRO A 341 -10.62 6.25 -4.28
CA PRO A 341 -9.46 5.41 -3.97
C PRO A 341 -9.11 4.44 -5.12
N PRO A 342 -7.87 3.94 -5.21
CA PRO A 342 -7.54 2.88 -6.18
C PRO A 342 -8.24 1.56 -5.85
N LEU A 343 -8.34 0.65 -6.83
CA LEU A 343 -9.15 -0.57 -6.77
C LEU A 343 -8.75 -1.53 -5.66
N CYS A 344 -7.47 -1.59 -5.25
CA CYS A 344 -7.01 -2.45 -4.16
C CYS A 344 -7.61 -2.12 -2.79
N GLN A 345 -8.31 -0.99 -2.66
CA GLN A 345 -9.04 -0.63 -1.45
C GLN A 345 -10.42 -1.30 -1.37
N ASP A 346 -10.90 -1.95 -2.45
CA ASP A 346 -12.11 -2.77 -2.43
C ASP A 346 -11.75 -4.26 -2.34
N ASN A 347 -12.17 -4.92 -1.26
CA ASN A 347 -11.91 -6.34 -1.04
C ASN A 347 -12.50 -7.26 -2.13
N ARG A 348 -13.47 -6.78 -2.93
CA ARG A 348 -14.03 -7.54 -4.06
C ARG A 348 -13.05 -7.74 -5.20
N LEU A 349 -11.94 -7.00 -5.24
CA LEU A 349 -10.89 -7.24 -6.21
C LEU A 349 -10.35 -8.68 -6.10
N VAL A 350 -10.25 -9.21 -4.88
CA VAL A 350 -9.91 -10.62 -4.64
C VAL A 350 -10.94 -11.53 -5.28
N SER A 351 -12.23 -11.34 -4.97
CA SER A 351 -13.31 -12.17 -5.51
C SER A 351 -13.38 -12.13 -7.04
N LEU A 352 -13.06 -10.99 -7.65
CA LEU A 352 -12.94 -10.86 -9.10
C LEU A 352 -11.84 -11.78 -9.63
N MET A 353 -10.63 -11.66 -9.09
CA MET A 353 -9.50 -12.46 -9.55
C MET A 353 -9.73 -13.96 -9.31
N GLU A 354 -10.35 -14.34 -8.19
CA GLU A 354 -10.74 -15.73 -7.91
C GLU A 354 -11.76 -16.27 -8.91
N THR A 355 -12.74 -15.44 -9.28
CA THR A 355 -13.75 -15.79 -10.30
C THR A 355 -13.10 -16.05 -11.64
N GLU A 356 -12.16 -15.20 -12.06
CA GLU A 356 -11.46 -15.40 -13.34
C GLU A 356 -10.57 -16.64 -13.32
N VAL A 357 -9.90 -16.94 -12.21
CA VAL A 357 -9.13 -18.20 -12.07
C VAL A 357 -10.04 -19.42 -12.19
N ARG A 358 -11.16 -19.47 -11.45
CA ARG A 358 -12.11 -20.59 -11.51
C ARG A 358 -12.64 -20.78 -12.92
N ARG A 359 -13.01 -19.69 -13.58
CA ARG A 359 -13.43 -19.70 -14.98
C ARG A 359 -12.35 -20.28 -15.89
N THR A 360 -11.09 -19.86 -15.75
CA THR A 360 -9.99 -20.39 -16.56
C THR A 360 -9.77 -21.88 -16.34
N ILE A 361 -9.87 -22.38 -15.10
CA ILE A 361 -9.79 -23.81 -14.78
C ILE A 361 -10.93 -24.57 -15.48
N GLU A 362 -12.16 -24.07 -15.39
CA GLU A 362 -13.34 -24.71 -15.99
C GLU A 362 -13.30 -24.70 -17.53
N GLU A 363 -13.02 -23.55 -18.14
CA GLU A 363 -12.98 -23.38 -19.60
C GLU A 363 -11.90 -24.26 -20.26
N ASN A 364 -10.79 -24.51 -19.56
CA ASN A 364 -9.69 -25.33 -20.05
C ASN A 364 -9.73 -26.78 -19.55
N SER A 365 -10.77 -27.16 -18.79
CA SER A 365 -10.93 -28.50 -18.22
C SER A 365 -9.71 -28.97 -17.43
N LEU A 366 -9.11 -28.07 -16.64
CA LEU A 366 -7.95 -28.38 -15.82
C LEU A 366 -8.36 -29.23 -14.62
N ASP A 367 -7.54 -30.23 -14.29
CA ASP A 367 -7.76 -31.07 -13.12
C ASP A 367 -7.69 -30.23 -11.85
N LYS A 368 -8.79 -30.10 -11.11
CA LYS A 368 -8.92 -29.22 -9.95
C LYS A 368 -7.93 -29.54 -8.82
N GLU A 369 -7.32 -30.72 -8.81
CA GLU A 369 -6.29 -31.08 -7.83
C GLU A 369 -4.86 -30.64 -8.24
N ASN A 370 -4.67 -30.08 -9.44
CA ASN A 370 -3.34 -29.91 -10.04
C ASN A 370 -2.94 -28.51 -10.56
N PRO A 371 -3.80 -27.48 -10.77
CA PRO A 371 -3.30 -26.21 -11.26
C PRO A 371 -2.55 -25.48 -10.15
N TYR A 372 -1.35 -25.04 -10.46
CA TYR A 372 -0.64 -24.08 -9.63
C TYR A 372 -1.05 -22.67 -10.01
N ILE A 373 -1.33 -21.83 -9.02
CA ILE A 373 -1.66 -20.43 -9.31
C ILE A 373 -0.44 -19.56 -9.09
N ILE A 374 -0.11 -18.75 -10.09
CA ILE A 374 0.76 -17.61 -9.90
C ILE A 374 -0.09 -16.35 -9.90
N ARG A 375 0.06 -15.53 -8.87
CA ARG A 375 -0.68 -14.28 -8.67
C ARG A 375 0.28 -13.13 -8.37
N PRO A 376 -0.14 -11.86 -8.47
CA PRO A 376 0.69 -10.74 -8.05
C PRO A 376 1.00 -10.78 -6.57
N SER A 377 2.21 -10.37 -6.18
CA SER A 377 2.65 -10.28 -4.77
C SER A 377 1.85 -9.29 -3.91
N LEU A 378 1.04 -8.42 -4.53
CA LEU A 378 0.29 -7.36 -3.84
C LEU A 378 -1.06 -7.82 -3.24
N THR A 379 -1.52 -9.04 -3.52
CA THR A 379 -2.73 -9.60 -2.89
C THR A 379 -2.33 -10.51 -1.73
N THR A 380 -2.96 -10.39 -0.55
CA THR A 380 -2.61 -11.23 0.62
C THR A 380 -3.47 -12.49 0.74
N SER A 381 -4.61 -12.54 0.07
CA SER A 381 -5.55 -13.65 0.11
C SER A 381 -6.11 -13.84 -1.29
N MET A 382 -5.70 -14.90 -1.97
CA MET A 382 -6.41 -15.42 -3.13
C MET A 382 -6.29 -16.94 -3.04
N ILE A 383 -7.45 -17.58 -2.98
CA ILE A 383 -7.74 -19.03 -2.99
C ILE A 383 -7.05 -19.86 -1.90
N THR A 384 -7.86 -20.32 -0.95
CA THR A 384 -7.59 -21.46 -0.05
C THR A 384 -8.77 -22.45 -0.02
N ASP A 385 -9.62 -22.47 -1.05
CA ASP A 385 -10.64 -23.52 -1.21
C ASP A 385 -10.09 -24.67 -2.07
N ASP A 386 -10.66 -25.88 -1.91
CA ASP A 386 -10.28 -27.22 -2.41
C ASP A 386 -10.00 -27.38 -3.94
N CYS A 387 -9.87 -26.30 -4.71
CA CYS A 387 -9.73 -26.32 -6.18
C CYS A 387 -8.32 -25.98 -6.68
N VAL A 388 -7.33 -25.88 -5.80
CA VAL A 388 -5.96 -25.45 -6.14
C VAL A 388 -4.94 -26.16 -5.25
N SER A 389 -3.86 -26.65 -5.85
CA SER A 389 -2.78 -27.34 -5.12
C SER A 389 -1.88 -26.37 -4.34
N GLN A 390 -1.46 -25.25 -4.95
CA GLN A 390 -0.66 -24.19 -4.33
C GLN A 390 -0.86 -22.84 -5.00
N VAL A 391 -0.69 -21.76 -4.23
CA VAL A 391 -0.73 -20.36 -4.72
C VAL A 391 0.61 -19.69 -4.44
N HIS A 392 1.24 -19.15 -5.49
CA HIS A 392 2.52 -18.48 -5.44
C HIS A 392 2.37 -17.01 -5.86
N ALA A 393 3.03 -16.12 -5.14
CA ALA A 393 3.11 -14.70 -5.45
C ALA A 393 4.31 -14.43 -6.36
N ALA A 394 4.14 -13.65 -7.43
CA ALA A 394 5.23 -13.18 -8.25
C ALA A 394 4.96 -11.77 -8.82
N SER A 395 6.03 -11.00 -9.05
CA SER A 395 5.95 -9.76 -9.85
C SER A 395 6.52 -9.99 -11.25
N MET A 396 6.05 -9.24 -12.22
CA MET A 396 6.58 -9.34 -13.59
C MET A 396 8.01 -8.79 -13.69
N GLU A 397 8.26 -7.66 -13.02
CA GLU A 397 9.52 -6.93 -13.09
C GLU A 397 9.83 -6.24 -11.76
N ARG A 398 11.09 -5.84 -11.60
CA ARG A 398 11.60 -5.11 -10.44
C ARG A 398 12.64 -4.09 -10.89
N ARG A 399 12.63 -2.91 -10.27
CA ARG A 399 13.72 -1.92 -10.45
C ARG A 399 14.96 -2.34 -9.65
N PRO A 400 16.18 -2.03 -10.12
CA PRO A 400 17.40 -2.30 -9.35
C PRO A 400 17.36 -1.62 -7.98
N GLY A 401 17.90 -2.29 -6.96
CA GLY A 401 18.00 -1.78 -5.58
C GLY A 401 17.24 -2.62 -4.55
N PRO A 402 17.76 -2.75 -3.31
CA PRO A 402 17.13 -3.55 -2.25
C PRO A 402 15.77 -2.99 -1.81
N GLU A 403 15.52 -1.70 -1.99
CA GLU A 403 14.24 -1.06 -1.66
C GLU A 403 13.07 -1.56 -2.51
N TYR A 404 13.35 -2.24 -3.64
CA TYR A 404 12.34 -2.86 -4.50
C TYR A 404 12.23 -4.37 -4.29
N ALA A 405 12.97 -4.96 -3.34
CA ALA A 405 12.97 -6.42 -3.10
C ALA A 405 11.58 -6.98 -2.72
N PHE A 406 10.63 -6.11 -2.33
CA PHE A 406 9.23 -6.51 -2.13
C PHE A 406 8.54 -6.99 -3.42
N CYS A 407 9.13 -6.75 -4.60
CA CYS A 407 8.65 -7.29 -5.88
C CYS A 407 9.06 -8.77 -6.07
N ASP A 408 10.02 -9.29 -5.31
CA ASP A 408 10.47 -10.67 -5.48
C ASP A 408 9.45 -11.67 -4.88
N PRO A 409 9.33 -12.90 -5.44
CA PRO A 409 10.06 -13.40 -6.61
C PRO A 409 9.54 -12.85 -7.93
N LEU A 410 10.38 -12.83 -8.97
CA LEU A 410 9.95 -12.48 -10.32
C LEU A 410 9.21 -13.66 -10.96
N LEU A 411 8.33 -13.37 -11.91
CA LEU A 411 7.53 -14.37 -12.63
C LEU A 411 8.43 -15.40 -13.33
N ILE A 412 9.53 -14.95 -13.92
CA ILE A 412 10.51 -15.81 -14.59
C ILE A 412 11.18 -16.81 -13.64
N ASP A 413 11.39 -16.41 -12.38
CA ASP A 413 12.00 -17.27 -11.35
C ASP A 413 10.95 -18.16 -10.69
N CYS A 414 9.70 -17.70 -10.65
CA CYS A 414 8.59 -18.38 -10.00
C CYS A 414 8.09 -19.58 -10.83
N ILE A 415 7.89 -19.42 -12.15
CA ILE A 415 7.36 -20.47 -13.03
C ILE A 415 8.13 -21.81 -12.90
N PRO A 416 9.49 -21.84 -12.89
CA PRO A 416 10.25 -23.07 -12.70
C PRO A 416 10.13 -23.71 -11.31
N GLN A 417 9.89 -22.89 -10.28
CA GLN A 417 9.94 -23.30 -8.87
C GLN A 417 8.59 -23.74 -8.31
N VAL A 418 7.51 -23.35 -8.98
CA VAL A 418 6.13 -23.65 -8.58
C VAL A 418 5.86 -25.14 -8.72
N GLY A 419 5.70 -25.85 -7.60
CA GLY A 419 5.25 -27.25 -7.61
C GLY A 419 6.31 -28.30 -7.98
N GLY A 420 6.38 -29.39 -7.23
CA GLY A 420 7.31 -30.52 -7.47
C GLY A 420 6.88 -31.55 -8.52
N GLY A 421 5.88 -31.27 -9.37
CA GLY A 421 5.30 -32.22 -10.34
C GLY A 421 4.90 -31.60 -11.69
N ASP A 422 4.32 -32.38 -12.62
CA ASP A 422 4.02 -31.95 -14.01
C ASP A 422 2.69 -31.17 -14.19
N GLY A 423 2.18 -30.54 -13.15
CA GLY A 423 0.89 -29.82 -13.20
C GLY A 423 0.91 -28.56 -14.05
N ASP A 424 -0.21 -28.28 -14.73
CA ASP A 424 -0.40 -27.03 -15.47
C ASP A 424 -0.44 -25.81 -14.53
N ILE A 425 -0.13 -24.63 -15.05
CA ILE A 425 -0.05 -23.38 -14.29
C ILE A 425 -1.19 -22.45 -14.73
N VAL A 426 -1.92 -21.87 -13.78
CA VAL A 426 -2.85 -20.77 -14.02
C VAL A 426 -2.22 -19.46 -13.56
N LEU A 427 -1.96 -18.56 -14.51
CA LEU A 427 -1.44 -17.23 -14.24
C LEU A 427 -2.60 -16.24 -14.07
N SER A 428 -2.82 -15.79 -12.84
CA SER A 428 -3.82 -14.78 -12.52
C SER A 428 -3.34 -13.40 -12.95
N MET A 429 -3.92 -12.90 -14.05
CA MET A 429 -3.54 -11.65 -14.70
C MET A 429 -4.12 -10.44 -13.96
N ALA A 430 -3.35 -9.84 -13.05
CA ALA A 430 -3.72 -8.54 -12.48
C ALA A 430 -3.36 -7.37 -13.41
N PHE A 431 -3.95 -7.38 -14.61
CA PHE A 431 -3.89 -6.29 -15.56
C PHE A 431 -5.30 -5.81 -15.88
N LEU A 432 -5.50 -4.49 -15.86
CA LEU A 432 -6.82 -3.89 -16.08
C LEU A 432 -7.14 -3.81 -17.57
N LEU A 433 -6.20 -3.34 -18.38
CA LEU A 433 -6.38 -3.10 -19.81
C LEU A 433 -5.27 -3.78 -20.63
N PRO A 434 -5.51 -4.09 -21.91
CA PRO A 434 -4.48 -4.67 -22.77
C PRO A 434 -3.38 -3.64 -23.07
N GLY A 435 -2.23 -3.83 -22.45
CA GLY A 435 -1.02 -3.01 -22.66
C GLY A 435 0.07 -3.79 -23.38
N THR A 436 1.25 -3.18 -23.51
CA THR A 436 2.47 -3.84 -24.04
C THR A 436 2.75 -5.14 -23.29
N HIS A 437 2.58 -5.13 -21.97
CA HIS A 437 2.90 -6.28 -21.13
C HIS A 437 1.86 -7.42 -21.18
N ALA A 438 0.57 -7.07 -21.21
CA ALA A 438 -0.53 -8.01 -20.91
C ALA A 438 -1.49 -8.29 -22.07
N GLY A 439 -1.29 -7.66 -23.23
CA GLY A 439 -1.97 -8.07 -24.45
C GLY A 439 -1.30 -9.32 -25.05
N GLU A 440 -1.96 -9.91 -26.04
CA GLU A 440 -1.40 -11.01 -26.84
C GLU A 440 -0.02 -10.64 -27.41
N GLY A 441 0.95 -11.55 -27.27
CA GLY A 441 2.34 -11.32 -27.67
C GLY A 441 3.03 -10.20 -26.87
N GLY A 442 2.59 -9.98 -25.62
CA GLY A 442 3.19 -9.03 -24.71
C GLY A 442 4.30 -9.66 -23.85
N ASP A 443 4.95 -8.84 -23.04
CA ASP A 443 6.09 -9.25 -22.19
C ASP A 443 5.81 -10.48 -21.31
N ILE A 444 4.56 -10.66 -20.86
CA ILE A 444 4.19 -11.83 -20.04
C ILE A 444 4.29 -13.13 -20.85
N ASP A 445 3.94 -13.11 -22.14
CA ASP A 445 4.04 -14.28 -23.00
C ASP A 445 5.52 -14.65 -23.19
N GLU A 446 6.36 -13.65 -23.48
CA GLU A 446 7.81 -13.83 -23.59
C GLU A 446 8.43 -14.36 -22.29
N ILE A 447 8.01 -13.84 -21.13
CA ILE A 447 8.48 -14.31 -19.82
C ILE A 447 8.06 -15.77 -19.58
N CYS A 448 6.82 -16.12 -19.89
CA CYS A 448 6.32 -17.48 -19.73
C CYS A 448 7.08 -18.46 -20.62
N GLU A 449 7.23 -18.13 -21.91
CA GLU A 449 7.95 -18.96 -22.88
C GLU A 449 9.41 -19.17 -22.46
N LYS A 450 10.08 -18.07 -22.07
CA LYS A 450 11.47 -18.13 -21.62
C LYS A 450 11.63 -18.97 -20.35
N ALA A 451 10.77 -18.77 -19.35
CA ALA A 451 10.82 -19.52 -18.10
C ALA A 451 10.60 -21.04 -18.31
N LEU A 452 9.66 -21.41 -19.17
CA LEU A 452 9.41 -22.81 -19.53
C LEU A 452 10.58 -23.41 -20.31
N MET A 453 11.15 -22.67 -21.27
CA MET A 453 12.30 -23.11 -22.06
C MET A 453 13.55 -23.33 -21.17
N GLU A 454 13.89 -22.37 -20.32
CA GLU A 454 15.07 -22.43 -19.44
C GLU A 454 14.96 -23.53 -18.37
N SER A 455 13.73 -23.80 -17.90
CA SER A 455 13.48 -24.90 -16.94
C SER A 455 13.38 -26.27 -17.59
N GLY A 456 13.27 -26.37 -18.93
CA GLY A 456 12.98 -27.62 -19.64
C GLY A 456 11.59 -28.19 -19.32
N SER A 457 10.69 -27.36 -18.78
CA SER A 457 9.36 -27.78 -18.33
C SER A 457 8.42 -28.00 -19.53
N ARG A 458 7.62 -29.08 -19.47
CA ARG A 458 6.57 -29.39 -20.45
C ARG A 458 5.18 -28.89 -20.03
N ARG A 459 5.11 -28.13 -18.93
CA ARG A 459 3.85 -27.61 -18.39
C ARG A 459 3.24 -26.56 -19.32
N ARG A 460 1.92 -26.42 -19.25
CA ARG A 460 1.21 -25.34 -19.95
C ARG A 460 0.89 -24.22 -18.97
N VAL A 461 0.94 -22.98 -19.45
CA VAL A 461 0.54 -21.78 -18.69
C VAL A 461 -0.76 -21.24 -19.26
N PHE A 462 -1.79 -21.15 -18.43
CA PHE A 462 -3.10 -20.62 -18.76
C PHE A 462 -3.28 -19.25 -18.09
N LYS A 463 -3.40 -18.20 -18.89
CA LYS A 463 -3.63 -16.84 -18.40
C LYS A 463 -5.12 -16.62 -18.15
N THR A 464 -5.47 -16.00 -17.03
CA THR A 464 -6.84 -15.49 -16.85
C THR A 464 -7.11 -14.31 -17.78
N ARG A 465 -8.38 -13.97 -17.99
CA ARG A 465 -8.75 -12.73 -18.68
C ARG A 465 -8.25 -11.49 -17.93
N LEU A 466 -8.18 -10.37 -18.65
CA LEU A 466 -7.87 -9.07 -18.05
C LEU A 466 -9.06 -8.60 -17.20
N MET A 467 -8.77 -7.92 -16.10
CA MET A 467 -9.81 -7.50 -15.15
C MET A 467 -10.79 -6.48 -15.74
N GLY A 468 -10.37 -5.71 -16.75
CA GLY A 468 -11.20 -4.77 -17.50
C GLY A 468 -12.42 -5.40 -18.20
N GLU A 469 -12.33 -6.71 -18.46
CA GLU A 469 -13.40 -7.47 -19.14
C GLU A 469 -14.46 -7.97 -18.15
N SER A 470 -14.19 -7.94 -16.85
CA SER A 470 -15.05 -8.53 -15.82
C SER A 470 -16.20 -7.61 -15.40
N GLU A 471 -17.41 -8.14 -15.27
CA GLU A 471 -18.57 -7.42 -14.72
C GLU A 471 -18.35 -7.00 -13.25
N LEU A 472 -17.59 -7.78 -12.48
CA LEU A 472 -17.28 -7.46 -11.08
C LEU A 472 -16.41 -6.18 -10.96
N LEU A 473 -15.64 -5.83 -12.00
CA LEU A 473 -14.93 -4.55 -12.02
C LEU A 473 -15.91 -3.38 -12.05
N LEU A 474 -17.00 -3.49 -12.81
CA LEU A 474 -18.03 -2.45 -12.84
C LEU A 474 -18.71 -2.28 -11.49
N ASP A 475 -18.92 -3.35 -10.72
CA ASP A 475 -19.45 -3.26 -9.35
C ASP A 475 -18.53 -2.44 -8.45
N ILE A 476 -17.21 -2.66 -8.56
CA ILE A 476 -16.20 -1.91 -7.80
C ILE A 476 -16.21 -0.44 -8.21
N LEU A 477 -16.18 -0.14 -9.51
CA LEU A 477 -16.18 1.23 -10.02
C LEU A 477 -17.48 1.98 -9.69
N HIS A 478 -18.62 1.31 -9.78
CA HIS A 478 -19.91 1.88 -9.37
C HIS A 478 -19.93 2.22 -7.87
N ARG A 479 -19.36 1.37 -7.02
CA ARG A 479 -19.22 1.68 -5.60
C ARG A 479 -18.30 2.88 -5.37
N GLN A 480 -17.18 2.97 -6.10
CA GLN A 480 -16.29 4.12 -5.99
C GLN A 480 -17.00 5.42 -6.37
N TYR A 481 -17.84 5.37 -7.41
CA TYR A 481 -18.73 6.47 -7.78
C TYR A 481 -19.66 6.85 -6.62
N GLU A 482 -20.41 5.89 -6.06
CA GLU A 482 -21.32 6.11 -4.93
C GLU A 482 -20.60 6.63 -3.68
N MET A 483 -19.36 6.20 -3.43
CA MET A 483 -18.54 6.69 -2.32
C MET A 483 -18.08 8.15 -2.53
N GLY A 484 -17.93 8.57 -3.78
CA GLY A 484 -17.54 9.93 -4.14
C GLY A 484 -18.67 10.95 -3.99
N LEU A 485 -19.93 10.55 -4.19
CA LEU A 485 -21.06 11.48 -4.17
C LEU A 485 -21.23 12.20 -2.82
N PRO A 486 -21.24 11.54 -1.65
CA PRO A 486 -21.35 12.23 -0.36
C PRO A 486 -20.15 13.11 -0.03
N LYS A 487 -19.01 12.91 -0.73
CA LYS A 487 -17.83 13.76 -0.60
C LYS A 487 -18.05 15.05 -1.39
N LEU A 488 -18.49 14.96 -2.63
CA LEU A 488 -18.75 16.14 -3.47
C LEU A 488 -19.96 16.94 -2.99
N PHE A 489 -20.99 16.25 -2.52
CA PHE A 489 -22.26 16.81 -2.06
C PHE A 489 -22.50 16.44 -0.59
N PRO A 490 -21.73 17.00 0.36
CA PRO A 490 -21.99 16.76 1.77
C PRO A 490 -23.39 17.27 2.10
N LEU A 491 -24.22 16.42 2.68
CA LEU A 491 -25.54 16.81 3.17
C LEU A 491 -25.36 18.03 4.07
N ARG A 492 -25.94 19.17 3.68
CA ARG A 492 -26.10 20.29 4.60
C ARG A 492 -27.04 19.78 5.69
N ASN A 493 -26.50 19.46 6.86
CA ASN A 493 -27.31 19.36 8.07
C ASN A 493 -28.01 20.73 8.20
N LYS A 494 -29.30 20.78 7.86
CA LYS A 494 -30.18 21.87 8.30
C LYS A 494 -30.12 21.81 9.83
N LEU A 495 -29.68 22.94 10.40
CA LEU A 495 -29.40 23.18 11.81
C LEU A 495 -30.43 22.59 12.77
#